data_AF-A0A519VX27-F1
#
_entry.id   AF-A0A519VX27-F1
#
_cell.length_a   1.000
_cell.length_b   1.000
_cell.length_c   1.000
_cell.angle_alpha   90.00
_cell.angle_beta   90.00
_cell.angle_gamma   90.00
#
_symmetry.space_group_name_H-M   'P 1'
#
loop_
_entity.id
_entity.type
_entity.pdbx_description
1 polymer ?
#
loop_
_entity_poly.entity_id
_entity_poly.type
_entity_poly.pdbx_seq_one_letter_code
_entity_poly.pdbx_strand_id
1 'polypeptide(L)'
;MSELELYPGHPYPLGPTWDGKGVNFSIYAGHATAVELCLFEENCGNNCKVVNLFERSSQIWHVYIPGIRPGQCYGYRVYGPFDPLNGQRFNPNKLLIDPYAKAISGSVNWHESLYGYKVGEDDLTFSDLDSAPFVPKSVVIDPAYDWEDVKAPNTSYHKSIIYEAHVKGLTKLHPDIPEEIRGTYSAIAHPVIIDHLKSLGVTAIELMPIHQFINDEVLVKQGLNNYWGYNTIGFFSPDTKYSSKGTLGEQ
;
A
#
# COMPACT_ATOMS: atom_id res chain seq x y z
N MET A 1 28.14 -10.68 -7.87
CA MET A 1 27.00 -9.90 -7.34
C MET A 1 27.53 -9.12 -6.17
N SER A 2 27.49 -7.78 -6.22
CA SER A 2 27.98 -6.97 -5.11
C SER A 2 27.14 -7.21 -3.85
N GLU A 3 27.82 -7.37 -2.73
CA GLU A 3 27.22 -7.38 -1.41
C GLU A 3 26.50 -6.03 -1.21
N LEU A 4 25.29 -6.05 -0.63
CA LEU A 4 24.61 -4.78 -0.32
C LEU A 4 25.35 -4.15 0.84
N GLU A 5 25.70 -2.89 0.72
CA GLU A 5 26.22 -2.12 1.83
C GLU A 5 25.04 -1.76 2.76
N LEU A 6 25.17 -2.05 4.05
CA LEU A 6 24.12 -1.85 5.04
C LEU A 6 24.63 -0.89 6.11
N TYR A 7 23.83 0.12 6.41
CA TYR A 7 24.08 1.08 7.49
C TYR A 7 22.98 0.98 8.55
N PRO A 8 23.23 1.44 9.79
CA PRO A 8 22.25 1.30 10.84
C PRO A 8 20.89 1.95 10.54
N GLY A 9 20.89 3.07 9.82
CA GLY A 9 19.68 3.85 9.57
C GLY A 9 19.11 4.46 10.86
N HIS A 10 17.83 4.80 10.81
CA HIS A 10 17.12 5.50 11.88
C HIS A 10 15.75 4.87 12.14
N PRO A 11 15.30 4.84 13.41
CA PRO A 11 13.97 4.32 13.75
C PRO A 11 12.82 5.23 13.28
N TYR A 12 13.10 6.48 12.91
CA TYR A 12 12.08 7.41 12.44
C TYR A 12 12.53 8.14 11.16
N PRO A 13 11.57 8.50 10.28
CA PRO A 13 10.15 8.15 10.35
C PRO A 13 9.89 6.64 10.09
N LEU A 14 8.68 6.17 10.40
CA LEU A 14 8.26 4.79 10.09
C LEU A 14 7.94 4.63 8.60
N GLY A 15 8.21 3.45 8.06
CA GLY A 15 8.13 3.13 6.64
C GLY A 15 9.43 3.44 5.89
N PRO A 16 9.43 3.24 4.56
CA PRO A 16 10.57 3.55 3.71
C PRO A 16 10.68 5.06 3.49
N THR A 17 11.88 5.61 3.64
CA THR A 17 12.16 7.03 3.35
C THR A 17 13.35 7.14 2.41
N TRP A 18 13.11 7.63 1.20
CA TRP A 18 14.15 7.91 0.21
C TRP A 18 14.73 9.32 0.43
N ASP A 19 16.05 9.43 0.42
CA ASP A 19 16.78 10.69 0.69
C ASP A 19 17.57 11.23 -0.52
N GLY A 20 17.37 10.65 -1.70
CA GLY A 20 18.14 10.95 -2.92
C GLY A 20 19.37 10.05 -3.14
N LYS A 21 19.85 9.37 -2.09
CA LYS A 21 21.07 8.52 -2.13
C LYS A 21 20.79 7.06 -1.79
N GLY A 22 19.76 6.79 -0.99
CA GLY A 22 19.36 5.48 -0.55
C GLY A 22 18.01 5.52 0.16
N VAL A 23 17.66 4.42 0.81
CA VAL A 23 16.39 4.30 1.54
C VAL A 23 16.65 3.87 2.98
N ASN A 24 16.05 4.60 3.91
CA ASN A 24 15.89 4.18 5.30
C ASN A 24 14.60 3.37 5.43
N PHE A 25 14.70 2.09 5.79
CA PHE A 25 13.57 1.24 6.12
C PHE A 25 13.39 1.21 7.63
N SER A 26 12.17 1.41 8.11
CA SER A 26 11.85 1.36 9.54
C SER A 26 10.47 0.74 9.78
N ILE A 27 10.40 -0.28 10.63
CA ILE A 27 9.15 -1.00 10.94
C ILE A 27 9.02 -1.26 12.44
N TYR A 28 7.84 -0.96 12.99
CA TYR A 28 7.49 -1.37 14.34
C TYR A 28 7.15 -2.88 14.36
N ALA A 29 7.87 -3.65 15.17
CA ALA A 29 7.60 -5.07 15.39
C ALA A 29 8.03 -5.49 16.81
N GLY A 30 7.24 -5.10 17.81
CA GLY A 30 7.61 -5.20 19.23
C GLY A 30 7.86 -6.62 19.75
N HIS A 31 7.06 -7.59 19.31
CA HIS A 31 7.16 -9.01 19.72
C HIS A 31 7.95 -9.89 18.74
N ALA A 32 8.51 -9.30 17.67
CA ALA A 32 9.29 -10.05 16.71
C ALA A 32 10.64 -10.48 17.31
N THR A 33 11.10 -11.67 16.93
CA THR A 33 12.42 -12.20 17.28
C THR A 33 13.44 -11.95 16.16
N ALA A 34 12.99 -11.78 14.92
CA ALA A 34 13.79 -11.34 13.78
C ALA A 34 12.89 -10.70 12.71
N VAL A 35 13.46 -9.82 11.91
CA VAL A 35 12.80 -9.17 10.77
C VAL A 35 13.70 -9.27 9.55
N GLU A 36 13.12 -9.73 8.45
CA GLU A 36 13.74 -9.76 7.13
C GLU A 36 13.03 -8.77 6.22
N LEU A 37 13.81 -7.95 5.52
CA LEU A 37 13.38 -7.12 4.41
C LEU A 37 13.63 -7.87 3.10
N CYS A 38 12.57 -8.12 2.35
CA CYS A 38 12.62 -8.75 1.03
C CYS A 38 12.61 -7.67 -0.05
N LEU A 39 13.73 -7.45 -0.75
CA LEU A 39 13.84 -6.52 -1.88
C LEU A 39 13.63 -7.28 -3.19
N PHE A 40 12.51 -7.03 -3.87
CA PHE A 40 12.16 -7.75 -5.10
C PHE A 40 12.90 -7.20 -6.32
N GLU A 41 13.11 -8.05 -7.31
CA GLU A 41 13.65 -7.65 -8.62
C GLU A 41 12.69 -6.70 -9.38
N GLU A 42 13.12 -6.20 -10.53
CA GLU A 42 12.36 -5.25 -11.35
C GLU A 42 10.89 -5.68 -11.57
N ASN A 43 9.99 -4.70 -11.58
CA ASN A 43 8.54 -4.90 -11.75
C ASN A 43 7.88 -5.79 -10.70
N CYS A 44 8.40 -5.78 -9.46
CA CYS A 44 7.85 -6.56 -8.35
C CYS A 44 7.79 -8.07 -8.64
N GLY A 45 8.82 -8.62 -9.29
CA GLY A 45 8.94 -10.04 -9.58
C GLY A 45 8.90 -10.94 -8.33
N ASN A 46 8.95 -12.25 -8.51
CA ASN A 46 8.86 -13.21 -7.38
C ASN A 46 10.18 -13.41 -6.63
N ASN A 47 11.31 -13.14 -7.28
CA ASN A 47 12.62 -13.27 -6.66
C ASN A 47 12.91 -12.02 -5.82
N CYS A 48 13.46 -12.23 -4.63
CA CYS A 48 13.91 -11.15 -3.78
C CYS A 48 15.29 -11.42 -3.21
N LYS A 49 16.02 -10.33 -2.96
CA LYS A 49 17.18 -10.32 -2.09
C LYS A 49 16.70 -10.09 -0.66
N VAL A 50 17.05 -10.99 0.24
CA VAL A 50 16.69 -10.91 1.66
C VAL A 50 17.77 -10.16 2.43
N VAL A 51 17.36 -9.19 3.24
CA VAL A 51 18.21 -8.38 4.12
C VAL A 51 17.71 -8.56 5.55
N ASN A 52 18.55 -9.10 6.42
CA ASN A 52 18.25 -9.18 7.85
C ASN A 52 18.36 -7.78 8.48
N LEU A 53 17.33 -7.36 9.21
CA LEU A 53 17.38 -6.15 10.02
C LEU A 53 18.00 -6.51 11.38
N PHE A 54 19.21 -6.02 11.64
CA PHE A 54 19.91 -6.25 12.91
C PHE A 54 19.72 -5.10 13.90
N GLU A 55 19.55 -3.88 13.41
CA GLU A 55 19.41 -2.72 14.28
C GLU A 55 17.98 -2.59 14.80
N ARG A 56 17.88 -2.38 16.10
CA ARG A 56 16.61 -2.23 16.81
C ARG A 56 16.73 -1.16 17.89
N SER A 57 15.96 -0.09 17.72
CA SER A 57 15.77 0.93 18.75
C SER A 57 14.39 0.73 19.40
N SER A 58 14.38 0.30 20.67
CA SER A 58 13.17 -0.09 21.40
C SER A 58 12.39 -1.22 20.70
N GLN A 59 11.28 -0.91 20.03
CA GLN A 59 10.41 -1.88 19.34
C GLN A 59 10.40 -1.68 17.82
N ILE A 60 11.33 -0.88 17.31
CA ILE A 60 11.43 -0.49 15.91
C ILE A 60 12.71 -1.06 15.32
N TRP A 61 12.56 -1.83 14.25
CA TRP A 61 13.63 -2.42 13.47
C TRP A 61 13.94 -1.51 12.30
N HIS A 62 15.21 -1.28 11.99
CA HIS A 62 15.59 -0.35 10.94
C HIS A 62 16.89 -0.73 10.23
N VAL A 63 17.05 -0.22 9.02
CA VAL A 63 18.27 -0.33 8.21
C VAL A 63 18.28 0.77 7.17
N TYR A 64 19.47 1.28 6.83
CA TYR A 64 19.66 2.15 5.68
C TYR A 64 20.44 1.44 4.59
N ILE A 65 19.94 1.53 3.35
CA ILE A 65 20.52 0.85 2.18
C ILE A 65 20.79 1.90 1.09
N PRO A 66 22.06 2.23 0.81
CA PRO A 66 22.43 3.11 -0.29
C PRO A 66 22.04 2.52 -1.65
N GLY A 67 21.79 3.38 -2.63
CA GLY A 67 21.56 3.00 -4.02
C GLY A 67 20.14 2.49 -4.33
N ILE A 68 19.32 2.19 -3.32
CA ILE A 68 17.89 1.92 -3.52
C ILE A 68 17.19 3.21 -3.98
N ARG A 69 16.30 3.08 -4.97
CA ARG A 69 15.57 4.19 -5.59
C ARG A 69 14.05 4.00 -5.49
N PRO A 70 13.26 5.08 -5.66
CA PRO A 70 11.82 4.98 -5.87
C PRO A 70 11.47 3.98 -6.97
N GLY A 71 10.34 3.28 -6.79
CA GLY A 71 9.93 2.13 -7.60
C GLY A 71 10.44 0.78 -7.09
N GLN A 72 11.35 0.75 -6.11
CA GLN A 72 11.78 -0.50 -5.48
C GLN A 72 10.62 -1.19 -4.76
N CYS A 73 10.28 -2.39 -5.22
CA CYS A 73 9.29 -3.25 -4.58
C CYS A 73 9.90 -4.00 -3.40
N TYR A 74 9.21 -4.03 -2.27
CA TYR A 74 9.68 -4.72 -1.08
C TYR A 74 8.52 -5.30 -0.25
N GLY A 75 8.86 -6.10 0.74
CA GLY A 75 7.96 -6.56 1.80
C GLY A 75 8.77 -7.07 2.98
N TYR A 76 8.10 -7.53 4.04
CA TYR A 76 8.76 -8.07 5.22
C TYR A 76 8.39 -9.54 5.48
N ARG A 77 9.33 -10.29 6.04
CA ARG A 77 9.04 -11.53 6.77
C ARG A 77 9.38 -11.29 8.24
N VAL A 78 8.45 -11.65 9.12
CA VAL A 78 8.57 -11.35 10.55
C VAL A 78 8.50 -12.65 11.33
N TYR A 79 9.56 -12.91 12.09
CA TYR A 79 9.72 -14.10 12.91
C TYR A 79 9.27 -13.79 14.34
N GLY A 80 8.74 -14.80 15.00
CA GLY A 80 8.33 -14.74 16.39
C GLY A 80 7.61 -16.01 16.80
N PRO A 81 7.08 -16.05 18.03
CA PRO A 81 6.38 -17.22 18.52
C PRO A 81 5.05 -17.45 17.79
N PHE A 82 4.72 -18.73 17.57
CA PHE A 82 3.41 -19.15 17.09
C PHE A 82 2.68 -19.87 18.23
N ASP A 83 1.82 -19.13 18.91
CA ASP A 83 0.94 -19.58 20.00
C ASP A 83 -0.45 -18.94 19.80
N PRO A 84 -1.26 -19.49 18.87
CA PRO A 84 -2.51 -18.86 18.44
C PRO A 84 -3.56 -18.76 19.56
N LEU A 85 -3.49 -19.63 20.58
CA LEU A 85 -4.37 -19.56 21.77
C LEU A 85 -4.09 -18.31 22.63
N ASN A 86 -2.87 -17.78 22.57
CA ASN A 86 -2.47 -16.53 23.22
C ASN A 86 -2.33 -15.36 22.23
N GLY A 87 -2.86 -15.50 21.02
CA GLY A 87 -2.88 -14.47 19.98
C GLY A 87 -1.56 -14.27 19.23
N GLN A 88 -0.51 -15.06 19.52
CA GLN A 88 0.78 -14.97 18.84
C GLN A 88 0.73 -15.74 17.52
N ARG A 89 0.72 -15.02 16.40
CA ARG A 89 0.50 -15.61 15.06
C ARG A 89 1.63 -15.29 14.08
N PHE A 90 2.87 -15.22 14.56
CA PHE A 90 4.02 -15.01 13.69
C PHE A 90 4.17 -16.19 12.73
N ASN A 91 4.32 -15.88 11.44
CA ASN A 91 4.57 -16.86 10.40
C ASN A 91 5.47 -16.24 9.33
N PRO A 92 6.79 -16.53 9.34
CA PRO A 92 7.73 -15.92 8.39
C PRO A 92 7.53 -16.40 6.95
N ASN A 93 6.77 -17.47 6.71
CA ASN A 93 6.45 -17.96 5.37
C ASN A 93 5.47 -17.01 4.66
N LYS A 94 4.82 -16.11 5.39
CA LYS A 94 3.92 -15.09 4.85
C LYS A 94 4.67 -13.78 4.63
N LEU A 95 4.76 -13.36 3.37
CA LEU A 95 5.20 -12.02 3.02
C LEU A 95 4.17 -11.00 3.52
N LEU A 96 4.64 -9.98 4.24
CA LEU A 96 3.84 -8.91 4.80
C LEU A 96 4.07 -7.60 4.04
N ILE A 97 3.00 -6.84 3.88
CA ILE A 97 3.02 -5.46 3.38
C ILE A 97 3.49 -4.55 4.53
N ASP A 98 4.34 -3.57 4.24
CA ASP A 98 4.69 -2.53 5.21
C ASP A 98 3.44 -1.72 5.59
N PRO A 99 3.04 -1.67 6.88
CA PRO A 99 1.89 -0.89 7.32
C PRO A 99 2.03 0.62 7.06
N TYR A 100 3.25 1.12 6.81
CA TYR A 100 3.58 2.50 6.48
C TYR A 100 3.86 2.72 5.00
N ALA A 101 3.65 1.71 4.14
CA ALA A 101 3.81 1.84 2.70
C ALA A 101 2.98 3.00 2.13
N LYS A 102 3.64 3.84 1.32
CA LYS A 102 3.01 4.97 0.62
C LYS A 102 2.50 4.59 -0.77
N ALA A 103 2.92 3.44 -1.27
CA ALA A 103 2.44 2.80 -2.46
C ALA A 103 2.46 1.28 -2.28
N ILE A 104 1.48 0.60 -2.89
CA ILE A 104 1.36 -0.86 -2.95
C ILE A 104 1.17 -1.22 -4.42
N SER A 105 1.84 -2.27 -4.92
CA SER A 105 1.98 -2.53 -6.36
C SER A 105 0.74 -3.09 -7.06
N GLY A 106 -0.33 -3.36 -6.32
CA GLY A 106 -1.56 -3.95 -6.86
C GLY A 106 -2.45 -4.57 -5.80
N SER A 107 -3.24 -5.57 -6.20
CA SER A 107 -4.19 -6.27 -5.35
C SER A 107 -3.74 -7.70 -5.02
N VAL A 108 -4.35 -8.27 -3.97
CA VAL A 108 -4.16 -9.66 -3.56
C VAL A 108 -4.66 -10.61 -4.66
N ASN A 109 -3.86 -11.62 -4.99
CA ASN A 109 -4.28 -12.76 -5.80
C ASN A 109 -4.62 -13.93 -4.85
N TRP A 110 -5.90 -14.21 -4.65
CA TRP A 110 -6.33 -15.17 -3.63
C TRP A 110 -5.76 -16.57 -3.87
N HIS A 111 -5.06 -17.07 -2.86
CA HIS A 111 -4.44 -18.38 -2.83
C HIS A 111 -4.34 -18.87 -1.38
N GLU A 112 -4.36 -20.18 -1.16
CA GLU A 112 -4.31 -20.76 0.19
C GLU A 112 -3.04 -20.39 0.97
N SER A 113 -1.95 -20.09 0.26
CA SER A 113 -0.69 -19.69 0.89
C SER A 113 -0.76 -18.34 1.61
N LEU A 114 -1.77 -17.51 1.32
CA LEU A 114 -2.03 -16.26 2.03
C LEU A 114 -2.47 -16.48 3.49
N TYR A 115 -2.96 -17.67 3.82
CA TYR A 115 -3.39 -18.01 5.16
C TYR A 115 -2.21 -18.48 6.02
N GLY A 116 -2.14 -17.96 7.26
CA GLY A 116 -1.14 -18.36 8.27
C GLY A 116 -1.29 -19.80 8.77
N TYR A 117 -2.45 -20.39 8.54
CA TYR A 117 -2.87 -21.73 8.93
C TYR A 117 -3.26 -22.55 7.69
N LYS A 118 -3.46 -23.85 7.85
CA LYS A 118 -3.81 -24.75 6.73
C LYS A 118 -5.29 -24.60 6.38
N VAL A 119 -5.59 -24.20 5.15
CA VAL A 119 -6.98 -24.02 4.68
C VAL A 119 -7.73 -25.34 4.75
N GLY A 120 -8.94 -25.32 5.34
CA GLY A 120 -9.73 -26.53 5.59
C GLY A 120 -9.47 -27.19 6.94
N GLU A 121 -8.45 -26.74 7.68
CA GLU A 121 -8.19 -27.11 9.07
C GLU A 121 -8.49 -25.93 10.01
N ASP A 122 -8.25 -26.13 11.30
CA ASP A 122 -8.40 -25.11 12.35
C ASP A 122 -7.35 -23.99 12.21
N ASP A 123 -7.70 -22.78 12.63
CA ASP A 123 -6.81 -21.60 12.61
C ASP A 123 -5.65 -21.69 13.63
N LEU A 124 -5.66 -22.73 14.48
CA LEU A 124 -4.58 -23.13 15.37
C LEU A 124 -3.41 -23.81 14.64
N THR A 125 -3.58 -24.20 13.38
CA THR A 125 -2.56 -24.90 12.59
C THR A 125 -1.55 -23.93 11.97
N PHE A 126 -0.37 -24.43 11.59
CA PHE A 126 0.68 -23.64 10.96
C PHE A 126 0.82 -24.03 9.48
N SER A 127 0.74 -23.05 8.59
CA SER A 127 0.99 -23.21 7.14
C SER A 127 2.39 -22.76 6.77
N ASP A 128 3.15 -23.64 6.12
CA ASP A 128 4.52 -23.42 5.65
C ASP A 128 4.59 -22.95 4.18
N LEU A 129 3.44 -22.74 3.53
CA LEU A 129 3.39 -22.27 2.14
C LEU A 129 3.88 -20.82 2.01
N ASP A 130 4.70 -20.55 1.00
CA ASP A 130 5.13 -19.19 0.70
C ASP A 130 4.01 -18.36 0.06
N SER A 131 3.73 -17.19 0.65
CA SER A 131 2.71 -16.27 0.14
C SER A 131 3.26 -15.25 -0.85
N ALA A 132 4.59 -15.11 -0.99
CA ALA A 132 5.20 -14.05 -1.77
C ALA A 132 4.65 -13.88 -3.20
N PRO A 133 4.37 -14.93 -4.00
CA PRO A 133 3.81 -14.76 -5.34
C PRO A 133 2.39 -14.18 -5.40
N PHE A 134 1.68 -14.14 -4.28
CA PHE A 134 0.24 -13.85 -4.20
C PHE A 134 -0.10 -12.56 -3.45
N VAL A 135 0.87 -12.02 -2.69
CA VAL A 135 0.76 -10.76 -1.94
C VAL A 135 1.28 -9.59 -2.80
N PRO A 136 0.58 -8.45 -2.91
CA PRO A 136 1.12 -7.28 -3.58
C PRO A 136 2.31 -6.71 -2.78
N LYS A 137 3.25 -6.04 -3.46
CA LYS A 137 4.46 -5.54 -2.80
C LYS A 137 4.25 -4.11 -2.32
N SER A 138 4.86 -3.76 -1.20
CA SER A 138 5.06 -2.35 -0.86
C SER A 138 6.05 -1.73 -1.84
N VAL A 139 5.91 -0.43 -2.11
CA VAL A 139 6.77 0.27 -3.06
C VAL A 139 7.39 1.50 -2.40
N VAL A 140 8.69 1.69 -2.59
CA VAL A 140 9.38 2.93 -2.22
C VAL A 140 8.95 4.04 -3.17
N ILE A 141 8.56 5.19 -2.65
CA ILE A 141 8.19 6.36 -3.46
C ILE A 141 9.19 7.50 -3.30
N ASP A 142 9.16 8.42 -4.26
CA ASP A 142 9.68 9.77 -4.06
C ASP A 142 8.57 10.63 -3.44
N PRO A 143 8.74 11.18 -2.22
CA PRO A 143 7.74 12.07 -1.64
C PRO A 143 7.73 13.47 -2.28
N ALA A 144 8.71 13.81 -3.12
CA ALA A 144 8.78 15.12 -3.75
C ALA A 144 7.66 15.29 -4.79
N TYR A 145 6.86 16.34 -4.61
CA TYR A 145 5.86 16.78 -5.58
C TYR A 145 5.82 18.31 -5.59
N ASP A 146 5.86 18.91 -6.78
CA ASP A 146 5.73 20.36 -6.95
C ASP A 146 4.25 20.74 -6.89
N TRP A 147 3.84 21.29 -5.75
CA TRP A 147 2.48 21.79 -5.53
C TRP A 147 2.25 23.19 -6.10
N GLU A 148 3.26 23.78 -6.75
CA GLU A 148 3.23 25.16 -7.22
C GLU A 148 2.76 26.10 -6.09
N ASP A 149 1.77 26.96 -6.35
CA ASP A 149 1.21 27.91 -5.39
C ASP A 149 -0.11 27.45 -4.74
N VAL A 150 -0.43 26.14 -4.78
CA VAL A 150 -1.70 25.61 -4.26
C VAL A 150 -1.83 25.87 -2.75
N LYS A 151 -3.01 26.38 -2.34
CA LYS A 151 -3.36 26.63 -0.93
C LYS A 151 -4.69 25.97 -0.58
N ALA A 152 -4.80 25.51 0.67
CA ALA A 152 -6.05 24.96 1.19
C ALA A 152 -7.19 26.01 1.12
N PRO A 153 -8.37 25.68 0.57
CA PRO A 153 -9.49 26.62 0.46
C PRO A 153 -10.02 27.14 1.81
N ASN A 154 -9.86 26.38 2.90
CA ASN A 154 -10.27 26.74 4.26
C ASN A 154 -11.74 27.23 4.37
N THR A 155 -12.64 26.63 3.58
CA THR A 155 -14.09 26.92 3.63
C THR A 155 -14.62 26.68 5.04
N SER A 156 -15.25 27.69 5.64
CA SER A 156 -15.84 27.57 6.98
C SER A 156 -16.96 26.52 6.98
N TYR A 157 -17.05 25.69 8.02
CA TYR A 157 -17.99 24.56 8.07
C TYR A 157 -19.46 24.94 7.83
N HIS A 158 -19.91 26.09 8.34
CA HIS A 158 -21.27 26.59 8.13
C HIS A 158 -21.57 27.04 6.68
N LYS A 159 -20.54 27.17 5.85
CA LYS A 159 -20.63 27.45 4.40
C LYS A 159 -20.42 26.19 3.57
N SER A 160 -20.15 25.05 4.20
CA SER A 160 -19.80 23.83 3.49
C SER A 160 -21.03 23.13 2.92
N ILE A 161 -20.93 22.74 1.65
CA ILE A 161 -21.84 21.84 0.96
C ILE A 161 -20.98 20.67 0.48
N ILE A 162 -21.20 19.49 1.07
CA ILE A 162 -20.43 18.28 0.81
C ILE A 162 -21.09 17.49 -0.32
N TYR A 163 -20.27 17.03 -1.26
CA TYR A 163 -20.65 16.13 -2.35
C TYR A 163 -19.93 14.79 -2.18
N GLU A 164 -20.63 13.77 -1.68
CA GLU A 164 -20.09 12.42 -1.59
C GLU A 164 -20.00 11.80 -2.99
N ALA A 165 -18.82 11.27 -3.34
CA ALA A 165 -18.59 10.67 -4.65
C ALA A 165 -17.68 9.45 -4.59
N HIS A 166 -17.97 8.49 -5.46
CA HIS A 166 -17.08 7.36 -5.72
C HIS A 166 -16.12 7.73 -6.87
N VAL A 167 -14.80 7.58 -6.66
CA VAL A 167 -13.77 7.93 -7.67
C VAL A 167 -14.06 7.35 -9.05
N LYS A 168 -14.26 6.03 -9.11
CA LYS A 168 -14.66 5.33 -10.33
C LYS A 168 -16.02 5.78 -10.86
N GLY A 169 -17.07 5.66 -10.06
CA GLY A 169 -18.46 5.90 -10.48
C GLY A 169 -18.73 7.30 -11.03
N LEU A 170 -18.09 8.32 -10.46
CA LEU A 170 -18.28 9.72 -10.84
C LEU A 170 -18.00 9.97 -12.32
N THR A 171 -16.98 9.31 -12.89
CA THR A 171 -16.47 9.62 -14.22
C THR A 171 -16.46 8.45 -15.19
N LYS A 172 -16.75 7.21 -14.73
CA LYS A 172 -16.55 6.00 -15.55
C LYS A 172 -17.32 5.99 -16.87
N LEU A 173 -18.51 6.58 -16.89
CA LEU A 173 -19.39 6.64 -18.06
C LEU A 173 -19.52 8.06 -18.65
N HIS A 174 -18.69 9.01 -18.20
CA HIS A 174 -18.80 10.39 -18.64
C HIS A 174 -18.27 10.55 -20.07
N PRO A 175 -19.09 10.94 -21.06
CA PRO A 175 -18.72 10.91 -22.48
C PRO A 175 -17.57 11.89 -22.81
N ASP A 176 -17.53 13.05 -22.14
CA ASP A 176 -16.54 14.09 -22.40
C ASP A 176 -15.21 13.91 -21.64
N ILE A 177 -15.06 12.79 -20.90
CA ILE A 177 -13.80 12.42 -20.28
C ILE A 177 -13.07 11.44 -21.21
N PRO A 178 -11.77 11.62 -21.49
CA PRO A 178 -10.99 10.66 -22.27
C PRO A 178 -11.06 9.25 -21.65
N GLU A 179 -11.29 8.24 -22.48
CA GLU A 179 -11.61 6.87 -22.05
C GLU A 179 -10.53 6.28 -21.13
N GLU A 180 -9.27 6.61 -21.41
CA GLU A 180 -8.07 6.13 -20.71
C GLU A 180 -7.98 6.60 -19.25
N ILE A 181 -8.63 7.70 -18.88
CA ILE A 181 -8.64 8.20 -17.49
C ILE A 181 -10.00 8.02 -16.80
N ARG A 182 -11.04 7.55 -17.49
CA ARG A 182 -12.38 7.39 -16.89
C ARG A 182 -12.37 6.49 -15.65
N GLY A 183 -12.84 7.05 -14.55
CA GLY A 183 -12.92 6.38 -13.26
C GLY A 183 -11.62 6.35 -12.45
N THR A 184 -10.71 7.28 -12.73
CA THR A 184 -9.42 7.45 -12.04
C THR A 184 -9.37 8.79 -11.28
N TYR A 185 -8.36 8.97 -10.42
CA TYR A 185 -8.09 10.24 -9.74
C TYR A 185 -7.93 11.40 -10.73
N SER A 186 -7.22 11.17 -11.85
CA SER A 186 -7.00 12.18 -12.89
C SER A 186 -8.30 12.67 -13.53
N ALA A 187 -9.30 11.80 -13.69
CA ALA A 187 -10.59 12.21 -14.25
C ALA A 187 -11.40 13.11 -13.31
N ILE A 188 -11.26 12.97 -11.99
CA ILE A 188 -11.93 13.87 -11.02
C ILE A 188 -11.38 15.30 -11.17
N ALA A 189 -10.08 15.44 -11.41
CA ALA A 189 -9.42 16.71 -11.63
C ALA A 189 -9.57 17.25 -13.08
N HIS A 190 -10.28 16.54 -13.96
CA HIS A 190 -10.48 16.98 -15.34
C HIS A 190 -11.40 18.23 -15.39
N PRO A 191 -11.14 19.22 -16.27
CA PRO A 191 -11.91 20.46 -16.33
C PRO A 191 -13.43 20.26 -16.39
N VAL A 192 -13.90 19.27 -17.15
CA VAL A 192 -15.32 18.92 -17.26
C VAL A 192 -15.97 18.60 -15.90
N ILE A 193 -15.28 17.85 -15.04
CA ILE A 193 -15.79 17.51 -13.70
C ILE A 193 -15.68 18.70 -12.76
N ILE A 194 -14.58 19.45 -12.84
CA ILE A 194 -14.40 20.68 -12.05
C ILE A 194 -15.52 21.69 -12.36
N ASP A 195 -15.83 21.91 -13.64
CA ASP A 195 -16.87 22.83 -14.08
C ASP A 195 -18.26 22.36 -13.63
N HIS A 196 -18.52 21.05 -13.69
CA HIS A 196 -19.74 20.45 -13.15
C HIS A 196 -19.89 20.72 -11.64
N LEU A 197 -18.86 20.42 -10.83
CA LEU A 197 -18.90 20.61 -9.38
C LEU A 197 -19.04 22.09 -9.00
N LYS A 198 -18.36 22.99 -9.73
CA LYS A 198 -18.50 24.44 -9.55
C LYS A 198 -19.90 24.94 -9.91
N SER A 199 -20.46 24.46 -11.02
CA SER A 199 -21.83 24.80 -11.46
C SER A 199 -22.89 24.32 -10.46
N LEU A 200 -22.68 23.14 -9.88
CA LEU A 200 -23.53 22.60 -8.81
C LEU A 200 -23.45 23.43 -7.52
N GLY A 201 -22.36 24.18 -7.32
CA GLY A 201 -22.16 25.06 -6.15
C GLY A 201 -21.67 24.33 -4.90
N VAL A 202 -21.14 23.11 -5.04
CA VAL A 202 -20.57 22.35 -3.92
C VAL A 202 -19.23 22.94 -3.51
N THR A 203 -18.87 22.81 -2.23
CA THR A 203 -17.63 23.42 -1.70
C THR A 203 -16.57 22.39 -1.34
N ALA A 204 -16.98 21.14 -1.12
CA ALA A 204 -16.09 20.04 -0.77
C ALA A 204 -16.59 18.76 -1.44
N ILE A 205 -15.67 17.99 -2.02
CA ILE A 205 -15.93 16.62 -2.45
C ILE A 205 -15.47 15.68 -1.33
N GLU A 206 -16.33 14.75 -0.94
CA GLU A 206 -16.01 13.68 0.02
C GLU A 206 -15.88 12.37 -0.77
N LEU A 207 -14.66 11.88 -0.90
CA LEU A 207 -14.42 10.65 -1.65
C LEU A 207 -14.71 9.44 -0.77
N MET A 208 -15.45 8.48 -1.32
CA MET A 208 -15.50 7.11 -0.80
C MET A 208 -14.06 6.54 -0.65
N PRO A 209 -13.84 5.50 0.18
CA PRO A 209 -12.51 5.02 0.54
C PRO A 209 -11.50 4.96 -0.61
N ILE A 210 -10.40 5.70 -0.45
CA ILE A 210 -9.27 5.74 -1.39
C ILE A 210 -8.02 5.08 -0.85
N HIS A 211 -8.00 4.63 0.40
CA HIS A 211 -6.88 3.80 0.89
C HIS A 211 -6.83 2.49 0.12
N GLN A 212 -5.63 1.94 -0.11
CA GLN A 212 -5.50 0.63 -0.73
C GLN A 212 -6.35 -0.40 0.01
N PHE A 213 -7.24 -1.06 -0.71
CA PHE A 213 -8.16 -2.05 -0.15
C PHE A 213 -8.13 -3.36 -0.94
N ILE A 214 -8.65 -4.42 -0.33
CA ILE A 214 -8.74 -5.75 -0.95
C ILE A 214 -10.18 -6.07 -1.36
N ASN A 215 -10.31 -6.91 -2.38
CA ASN A 215 -11.57 -7.60 -2.66
C ASN A 215 -11.60 -8.86 -1.79
N ASP A 216 -12.63 -9.02 -0.96
CA ASP A 216 -12.81 -10.22 -0.14
C ASP A 216 -12.82 -11.50 -0.98
N GLU A 217 -12.23 -12.58 -0.46
CA GLU A 217 -12.13 -13.86 -1.19
C GLU A 217 -13.51 -14.39 -1.61
N VAL A 218 -14.51 -14.23 -0.73
CA VAL A 218 -15.90 -14.65 -0.99
C VAL A 218 -16.48 -13.91 -2.20
N LEU A 219 -16.22 -12.61 -2.33
CA LEU A 219 -16.67 -11.83 -3.49
C LEU A 219 -15.95 -12.29 -4.76
N VAL A 220 -14.63 -12.48 -4.69
CA VAL A 220 -13.84 -12.92 -5.84
C VAL A 220 -14.29 -14.29 -6.34
N LYS A 221 -14.57 -15.24 -5.44
CA LYS A 221 -15.13 -16.57 -5.77
C LYS A 221 -16.49 -16.50 -6.46
N GLN A 222 -17.25 -15.42 -6.25
CA GLN A 222 -18.54 -15.16 -6.89
C GLN A 222 -18.42 -14.33 -8.17
N GLY A 223 -17.21 -13.96 -8.60
CA GLY A 223 -17.00 -13.04 -9.73
C GLY A 223 -17.38 -11.58 -9.42
N LEU A 224 -17.49 -11.23 -8.15
CA LEU A 224 -17.80 -9.89 -7.66
C LEU A 224 -16.53 -9.17 -7.21
N ASN A 225 -16.65 -7.86 -6.97
CA ASN A 225 -15.58 -7.02 -6.45
C ASN A 225 -16.11 -6.13 -5.32
N ASN A 226 -15.22 -5.76 -4.40
CA ASN A 226 -15.50 -4.69 -3.45
C ASN A 226 -15.48 -3.37 -4.22
N TYR A 227 -16.66 -2.82 -4.48
CA TYR A 227 -16.76 -1.54 -5.20
C TYR A 227 -16.44 -0.37 -4.27
N TRP A 228 -17.09 -0.30 -3.11
CA TRP A 228 -16.99 0.84 -2.18
C TRP A 228 -15.63 1.01 -1.49
N GLY A 229 -14.88 -0.08 -1.29
CA GLY A 229 -13.52 -0.01 -0.75
C GLY A 229 -13.39 0.03 0.78
N TYR A 230 -14.47 -0.23 1.52
CA TYR A 230 -14.45 -0.33 3.00
C TYR A 230 -13.77 -1.63 3.51
N ASN A 231 -12.55 -1.92 3.04
CA ASN A 231 -11.73 -3.06 3.47
C ASN A 231 -10.22 -2.75 3.29
N THR A 232 -9.75 -1.72 4.00
CA THR A 232 -8.40 -1.17 3.87
C THR A 232 -7.31 -2.14 4.32
N ILE A 233 -6.26 -2.26 3.52
CA ILE A 233 -5.02 -2.98 3.85
C ILE A 233 -3.79 -2.06 3.93
N GLY A 234 -3.85 -0.85 3.35
CA GLY A 234 -2.77 0.14 3.41
C GLY A 234 -3.28 1.54 3.67
N PHE A 235 -3.15 2.04 4.90
CA PHE A 235 -3.67 3.35 5.32
C PHE A 235 -2.95 4.56 4.72
N PHE A 236 -1.74 4.38 4.20
CA PHE A 236 -0.94 5.46 3.64
C PHE A 236 -0.76 5.36 2.12
N SER A 237 -1.33 4.34 1.49
CA SER A 237 -1.26 4.13 0.04
C SER A 237 -2.62 4.43 -0.58
N PRO A 238 -2.72 5.30 -1.60
CA PRO A 238 -3.94 5.40 -2.38
C PRO A 238 -4.17 4.13 -3.20
N ASP A 239 -5.44 3.75 -3.42
CA ASP A 239 -5.78 2.50 -4.09
C ASP A 239 -5.38 2.54 -5.56
N THR A 240 -4.60 1.53 -5.97
CA THR A 240 -4.03 1.45 -7.31
C THR A 240 -5.07 1.37 -8.43
N LYS A 241 -6.27 0.84 -8.16
CA LYS A 241 -7.33 0.68 -9.17
C LYS A 241 -7.86 2.02 -9.69
N TYR A 242 -7.58 3.10 -8.96
CA TYR A 242 -7.99 4.45 -9.33
C TYR A 242 -6.84 5.29 -9.88
N SER A 243 -5.61 4.74 -10.00
CA SER A 243 -4.51 5.41 -10.70
C SER A 243 -4.67 5.32 -12.22
N SER A 244 -4.25 6.36 -12.93
CA SER A 244 -4.18 6.39 -14.41
C SER A 244 -2.75 6.20 -14.95
N LYS A 245 -1.73 6.16 -14.08
CA LYS A 245 -0.31 6.27 -14.45
C LYS A 245 0.54 5.06 -14.12
N GLY A 246 0.15 4.26 -13.13
CA GLY A 246 0.95 3.13 -12.67
C GLY A 246 0.60 2.71 -11.25
N THR A 247 1.35 1.74 -10.75
CA THR A 247 1.19 1.16 -9.41
C THR A 247 2.49 1.10 -8.63
N LEU A 248 3.58 1.62 -9.20
CA LEU A 248 4.94 1.55 -8.64
C LEU A 248 5.34 2.89 -8.00
N GLY A 249 4.38 3.64 -7.48
CA GLY A 249 4.56 4.94 -6.86
C GLY A 249 3.92 6.09 -7.62
N GLU A 250 3.25 5.83 -8.74
CA GLU A 250 2.56 6.85 -9.55
C GLU A 250 1.06 7.02 -9.23
N GLN A 251 0.57 6.30 -8.21
CA GLN A 251 -0.82 6.38 -7.73
C GLN A 251 -1.16 7.64 -6.93
#